data_AF-A0A377J584-F1
#
_entry.id   AF-A0A377J584-F1
#
_cell.length_a   1.000
_cell.length_b   1.000
_cell.length_c   1.000
_cell.angle_alpha   90.00
_cell.angle_beta   90.00
_cell.angle_gamma   90.00
#
_symmetry.space_group_name_H-M   'P 1'
#
loop_
_entity.id
_entity.type
_entity.pdbx_description
1 polymer ?
#
loop_
_entity_poly.entity_id
_entity_poly.type
_entity_poly.pdbx_seq_one_letter_code
_entity_poly.pdbx_strand_id
1 'polypeptide(L)'
;MRAAFSVLELVIAIVILGVFASFAMPSSKHALHQAALTTLAYIRYTQHLALNSSLEFATLKQTSTLTALHPSIDPHKLLDSSKNFWQIQFHQSGIYTLNSFSVFFDTPRFSPTTDRDNQPQPGDIIAINGKNRRCLSGYSNDNIATECRNNSEILVRLYESFGVESIILESEFACQEINTFRIGFDRFGKPFCARNIRALQAPMQIALKKGAYTKYICILPYSGYAYIAPRGC
;
A
#
# COMPACT_ATOMS: atom_id res chain seq x y z
N MET A 1 -26.99 -28.48 41.45
CA MET A 1 -25.94 -29.20 40.70
C MET A 1 -26.02 -28.75 39.25
N ARG A 2 -24.95 -28.16 38.68
CA ARG A 2 -24.93 -27.82 37.25
C ARG A 2 -24.91 -29.12 36.46
N ALA A 3 -25.84 -29.29 35.51
CA ALA A 3 -25.82 -30.44 34.61
C ALA A 3 -24.48 -30.42 33.85
N ALA A 4 -23.69 -31.48 34.03
CA ALA A 4 -22.49 -31.68 33.23
C ALA A 4 -22.92 -32.03 31.80
N PHE A 5 -22.20 -31.48 30.81
CA PHE A 5 -22.40 -31.81 29.40
C PHE A 5 -22.30 -33.33 29.21
N SER A 6 -23.23 -33.90 28.43
CA SER A 6 -23.16 -35.31 28.06
C SER A 6 -21.98 -35.57 27.13
N VAL A 7 -21.31 -36.71 27.29
CA VAL A 7 -20.23 -37.14 26.38
C VAL A 7 -20.74 -37.21 24.93
N LEU A 8 -21.99 -37.62 24.72
CA LEU A 8 -22.64 -37.63 23.41
C LEU A 8 -22.73 -36.21 22.82
N GLU A 9 -23.12 -35.25 23.64
CA GLU A 9 -23.28 -33.85 23.25
C GLU A 9 -21.94 -33.21 22.88
N LEU A 10 -20.86 -33.56 23.60
CA LEU A 10 -19.49 -33.16 23.26
C LEU A 10 -19.06 -33.72 21.88
N VAL A 11 -19.33 -35.00 21.61
CA VAL A 11 -18.98 -35.63 20.34
C VAL A 11 -19.74 -34.96 19.18
N ILE A 12 -21.04 -34.73 19.35
CA ILE A 12 -21.86 -34.04 18.35
C ILE A 12 -21.34 -32.61 18.10
N ALA A 13 -20.99 -31.88 19.16
CA ALA A 13 -20.43 -30.53 19.04
C ALA A 13 -19.11 -30.51 18.24
N ILE A 14 -18.20 -31.46 18.49
CA ILE A 14 -16.93 -31.57 17.76
C ILE A 14 -17.17 -31.88 16.27
N VAL A 15 -18.09 -32.79 15.96
CA VAL A 15 -18.42 -33.14 14.57
C VAL A 15 -19.00 -31.92 13.84
N ILE A 16 -19.95 -31.22 14.46
CA ILE A 16 -20.55 -30.01 13.89
C ILE A 16 -19.50 -28.92 13.66
N LEU A 17 -18.61 -28.68 14.64
CA LEU A 17 -17.51 -27.73 14.50
C LEU A 17 -16.54 -28.13 13.39
N GLY A 18 -16.25 -29.42 13.22
CA GLY A 18 -15.41 -29.93 12.14
C GLY A 18 -16.00 -29.67 10.75
N VAL A 19 -17.31 -29.91 10.59
CA VAL A 19 -18.02 -29.60 9.34
C VAL A 19 -17.99 -28.10 9.06
N PHE A 20 -18.32 -27.24 10.03
CA PHE A 20 -18.26 -25.79 9.83
C PHE A 20 -16.86 -25.28 9.50
N ALA A 21 -15.82 -25.82 10.15
CA ALA A 21 -14.43 -25.46 9.88
C ALA A 21 -14.02 -25.73 8.43
N SER A 22 -14.52 -26.81 7.82
CA SER A 22 -14.23 -27.17 6.42
C SER A 22 -14.75 -26.15 5.40
N PHE A 23 -15.88 -25.50 5.67
CA PHE A 23 -16.49 -24.51 4.78
C PHE A 23 -16.04 -23.07 5.06
N ALA A 24 -15.50 -22.82 6.26
CA ALA A 24 -15.13 -21.47 6.69
C ALA A 24 -13.88 -20.92 5.98
N MET A 25 -13.01 -21.77 5.41
CA MET A 25 -11.80 -21.30 4.74
C MET A 25 -12.08 -20.83 3.30
N PRO A 26 -11.88 -19.54 2.98
CA PRO A 26 -12.02 -19.06 1.63
C PRO A 26 -10.97 -19.69 0.72
N SER A 27 -11.39 -20.12 -0.48
CA SER A 27 -10.46 -20.71 -1.45
C SER A 27 -9.30 -19.76 -1.75
N SER A 28 -8.08 -20.31 -1.85
CA SER A 28 -6.87 -19.52 -2.15
C SER A 28 -7.02 -18.66 -3.40
N LYS A 29 -7.69 -19.19 -4.43
CA LYS A 29 -7.99 -18.47 -5.68
C LYS A 29 -8.89 -17.26 -5.45
N HIS A 30 -9.95 -17.40 -4.65
CA HIS A 30 -10.85 -16.28 -4.35
C HIS A 30 -10.15 -15.22 -3.52
N ALA A 31 -9.43 -15.62 -2.45
CA ALA A 31 -8.67 -14.70 -1.62
C ALA A 31 -7.62 -13.92 -2.43
N LEU A 32 -6.87 -14.60 -3.30
CA LEU A 32 -5.89 -13.96 -4.19
C LEU A 32 -6.54 -13.01 -5.19
N HIS A 33 -7.73 -13.35 -5.69
CA HIS A 33 -8.46 -12.44 -6.57
C HIS A 33 -8.92 -11.16 -5.85
N GLN A 34 -9.42 -11.29 -4.62
CA GLN A 34 -9.78 -10.15 -3.77
C GLN A 34 -8.55 -9.29 -3.42
N ALA A 35 -7.41 -9.92 -3.14
CA ALA A 35 -6.15 -9.20 -2.95
C ALA A 35 -5.78 -8.40 -4.20
N ALA A 36 -5.84 -9.01 -5.39
CA ALA A 36 -5.52 -8.32 -6.64
C ALA A 36 -6.47 -7.14 -6.93
N LEU A 37 -7.77 -7.30 -6.68
CA LEU A 37 -8.76 -6.21 -6.81
C LEU A 37 -8.48 -5.08 -5.82
N THR A 38 -8.16 -5.42 -4.57
CA THR A 38 -7.83 -4.46 -3.52
C THR A 38 -6.57 -3.68 -3.87
N THR A 39 -5.49 -4.36 -4.25
CA THR A 39 -4.24 -3.73 -4.68
C THR A 39 -4.46 -2.84 -5.90
N LEU A 40 -5.21 -3.30 -6.91
CA LEU A 40 -5.55 -2.50 -8.08
C LEU A 40 -6.32 -1.23 -7.69
N ALA A 41 -7.32 -1.35 -6.80
CA ALA A 41 -8.10 -0.22 -6.34
C ALA A 41 -7.23 0.82 -5.64
N TYR A 42 -6.27 0.39 -4.82
CA TYR A 42 -5.36 1.32 -4.14
C TYR A 42 -4.29 1.92 -5.05
N ILE A 43 -3.80 1.20 -6.07
CA ILE A 43 -2.95 1.81 -7.12
C ILE A 43 -3.69 2.94 -7.83
N ARG A 44 -4.94 2.69 -8.25
CA ARG A 44 -5.80 3.69 -8.89
C ARG A 44 -6.14 4.83 -7.93
N TYR A 45 -6.33 4.53 -6.65
CA TYR A 45 -6.55 5.55 -5.63
C TYR A 45 -5.32 6.45 -5.46
N THR A 46 -4.10 5.90 -5.43
CA THR A 46 -2.86 6.68 -5.40
C THR A 46 -2.76 7.59 -6.63
N GLN A 47 -3.07 7.08 -7.82
CA GLN A 47 -3.12 7.89 -9.03
C GLN A 47 -4.15 9.02 -8.92
N HIS A 48 -5.34 8.73 -8.40
CA HIS A 48 -6.39 9.72 -8.19
C HIS A 48 -6.00 10.78 -7.14
N LEU A 49 -5.29 10.39 -6.08
CA LEU A 49 -4.71 11.33 -5.12
C LEU A 49 -3.72 12.27 -5.83
N ALA A 50 -2.85 11.74 -6.68
CA ALA A 50 -1.91 12.56 -7.46
C ALA A 50 -2.60 13.56 -8.39
N LEU A 51 -3.65 13.13 -9.10
CA LEU A 51 -4.43 13.97 -10.03
C LEU A 51 -5.20 15.10 -9.32
N ASN A 52 -5.67 14.86 -8.09
CA ASN A 52 -6.44 15.85 -7.32
C ASN A 52 -5.60 16.60 -6.28
N SER A 53 -4.30 16.34 -6.26
CA SER A 53 -3.38 16.89 -5.28
C SER A 53 -3.00 18.33 -5.62
N SER A 54 -2.96 19.19 -4.60
CA SER A 54 -2.40 20.53 -4.69
C SER A 54 -0.93 20.59 -4.24
N LEU A 55 -0.19 19.47 -4.30
CA LEU A 55 1.20 19.37 -3.81
C LEU A 55 2.26 19.94 -4.78
N GLU A 56 1.83 20.85 -5.65
CA GLU A 56 2.67 21.60 -6.60
C GLU A 56 2.77 23.05 -6.11
N PHE A 57 3.94 23.43 -5.61
CA PHE A 57 4.17 24.72 -4.98
C PHE A 57 5.18 25.53 -5.79
N ALA A 58 4.76 26.66 -6.34
CA ALA A 58 5.64 27.62 -7.01
C ALA A 58 6.16 28.69 -6.05
N THR A 59 5.48 28.92 -4.93
CA THR A 59 5.83 29.94 -3.94
C THR A 59 5.63 29.44 -2.51
N LEU A 60 6.39 29.99 -1.56
CA LEU A 60 6.26 29.66 -0.13
C LEU A 60 4.87 29.98 0.44
N LYS A 61 4.17 30.97 -0.13
CA LYS A 61 2.81 31.28 0.31
C LYS A 61 1.85 30.12 0.04
N GLN A 62 2.07 29.34 -1.01
CA GLN A 62 1.20 28.20 -1.35
C GLN A 62 1.42 27.02 -0.39
N THR A 63 2.57 26.92 0.27
CA THR A 63 2.86 25.82 1.21
C THR A 63 2.19 26.05 2.58
N SER A 64 1.73 27.27 2.88
CA SER A 64 1.37 27.68 4.24
C SER A 64 0.28 26.81 4.88
N THR A 65 -0.73 26.40 4.11
CA THR A 65 -1.82 25.55 4.63
C THR A 65 -1.30 24.17 5.01
N LEU A 66 -0.44 23.58 4.17
CA LEU A 66 0.14 22.28 4.43
C LEU A 66 1.08 22.32 5.64
N THR A 67 1.97 23.31 5.70
CA THR A 67 2.92 23.46 6.81
C THR A 67 2.28 23.89 8.12
N ALA A 68 1.10 24.54 8.07
CA ALA A 68 0.32 24.83 9.28
C ALA A 68 -0.29 23.55 9.89
N LEU A 69 -0.70 22.59 9.04
CA LEU A 69 -1.21 21.28 9.47
C LEU A 69 -0.06 20.33 9.86
N HIS A 70 1.08 20.43 9.19
CA HIS A 70 2.25 19.57 9.39
C HIS A 70 3.52 20.41 9.57
N PRO A 71 3.80 20.90 10.80
CA PRO A 71 4.93 21.80 11.08
C PRO A 71 6.32 21.19 10.86
N SER A 72 6.41 19.87 10.75
CA SER A 72 7.66 19.16 10.47
C SER A 72 8.15 19.32 9.02
N ILE A 73 7.29 19.80 8.12
CA ILE A 73 7.58 19.92 6.70
C ILE A 73 8.37 21.21 6.42
N ASP A 74 9.47 21.08 5.68
CA ASP A 74 10.27 22.19 5.19
C ASP A 74 9.61 22.82 3.93
N PRO A 75 9.08 24.06 4.03
CA PRO A 75 8.39 24.71 2.92
C PRO A 75 9.30 25.05 1.73
N HIS A 76 10.59 25.28 1.95
CA HIS A 76 11.52 25.60 0.87
C HIS A 76 11.76 24.40 -0.03
N LYS A 77 11.81 23.21 0.57
CA LYS A 77 12.04 21.94 -0.14
C LYS A 77 10.79 21.40 -0.83
N LEU A 78 9.60 21.85 -0.42
CA LEU A 78 8.35 21.58 -1.13
C LEU A 78 8.29 22.26 -2.50
N LEU A 79 9.05 23.34 -2.72
CA LEU A 79 9.09 24.04 -4.00
C LEU A 79 9.76 23.21 -5.11
N ASP A 80 10.53 22.19 -4.74
CA ASP A 80 11.07 21.21 -5.68
C ASP A 80 9.98 20.19 -6.04
N SER A 81 9.09 20.58 -6.96
CA SER A 81 7.96 19.74 -7.38
C SER A 81 8.40 18.45 -8.07
N SER A 82 9.63 18.38 -8.58
CA SER A 82 10.19 17.17 -9.18
C SER A 82 10.29 15.99 -8.22
N LYS A 83 10.14 16.24 -6.91
CA LYS A 83 10.19 15.23 -5.83
C LYS A 83 8.85 15.02 -5.13
N ASN A 84 7.80 15.71 -5.58
CA ASN A 84 6.49 15.67 -4.92
C ASN A 84 5.59 14.65 -5.61
N PHE A 85 5.51 13.44 -5.04
CA PHE A 85 4.69 12.36 -5.58
C PHE A 85 3.80 11.74 -4.50
N TRP A 86 2.54 11.51 -4.84
CA TRP A 86 1.80 10.45 -4.17
C TRP A 86 2.37 9.12 -4.65
N GLN A 87 2.74 8.27 -3.70
CA GLN A 87 3.35 6.98 -4.02
C GLN A 87 2.67 5.84 -3.29
N ILE A 88 2.74 4.67 -3.93
CA ILE A 88 2.44 3.39 -3.31
C ILE A 88 3.76 2.61 -3.18
N GLN A 89 4.04 2.17 -1.96
CA GLN A 89 5.20 1.35 -1.62
C GLN A 89 4.76 -0.05 -1.25
N PHE A 90 5.36 -1.05 -1.86
CA PHE A 90 5.16 -2.45 -1.50
C PHE A 90 6.28 -2.93 -0.59
N HIS A 91 5.92 -3.61 0.49
CA HIS A 91 6.83 -4.17 1.47
C HIS A 91 6.87 -5.69 1.26
N GLN A 92 7.96 -6.20 0.69
CA GLN A 92 8.07 -7.63 0.32
C GLN A 92 8.60 -8.49 1.46
N SER A 93 9.22 -7.88 2.47
CA SER A 93 9.74 -8.56 3.65
C SER A 93 9.52 -7.73 4.93
N GLY A 94 10.00 -8.25 6.06
CA GLY A 94 9.86 -7.66 7.38
C GLY A 94 8.85 -8.41 8.25
N ILE A 95 9.15 -8.53 9.54
CA ILE A 95 8.39 -9.35 10.50
C ILE A 95 6.95 -8.83 10.67
N TYR A 96 6.76 -7.51 10.56
CA TYR A 96 5.49 -6.83 10.78
C TYR A 96 4.86 -6.24 9.52
N THR A 97 5.52 -6.42 8.36
CA THR A 97 5.24 -5.76 7.08
C THR A 97 5.21 -6.74 5.90
N LEU A 98 5.20 -8.04 6.18
CA LEU A 98 5.35 -9.07 5.16
C LEU A 98 4.23 -8.96 4.11
N ASN A 99 4.61 -8.75 2.85
CA ASN A 99 3.70 -8.59 1.72
C ASN A 99 2.56 -7.62 2.03
N SER A 100 2.91 -6.40 2.41
CA SER A 100 1.96 -5.30 2.61
C SER A 100 2.25 -4.15 1.65
N PHE A 101 1.43 -3.11 1.68
CA PHE A 101 1.75 -1.85 1.01
C PHE A 101 1.35 -0.63 1.83
N SER A 102 1.90 0.52 1.47
CA SER A 102 1.56 1.83 2.04
C SER A 102 1.35 2.86 0.95
N VAL A 103 0.36 3.74 1.12
CA VAL A 103 0.09 4.88 0.24
C VAL A 103 0.34 6.17 1.01
N PHE A 104 1.30 6.96 0.55
CA PHE A 104 1.74 8.15 1.28
C PHE A 104 2.40 9.18 0.34
N PHE A 105 2.56 10.38 0.86
CA PHE A 105 3.39 11.44 0.31
C PHE A 105 4.59 11.64 1.25
N ASP A 106 5.80 11.41 0.72
CA ASP A 106 7.07 11.53 1.46
C ASP A 106 7.45 13.02 1.57
N THR A 107 7.30 13.53 2.79
CA THR A 107 7.41 14.95 3.07
C THR A 107 8.85 15.35 3.34
N PRO A 108 9.33 16.46 2.78
CA PRO A 108 10.66 16.95 3.11
C PRO A 108 10.69 17.52 4.53
N ARG A 109 11.63 17.08 5.37
CA ARG A 109 11.87 17.63 6.71
C ARG A 109 13.05 18.60 6.76
N PHE A 110 13.13 19.36 7.86
CA PHE A 110 14.27 20.20 8.21
C PHE A 110 15.51 19.36 8.54
N SER A 111 16.22 18.89 7.52
CA SER A 111 17.43 18.07 7.63
C SER A 111 18.44 18.44 6.54
N PRO A 112 19.74 18.56 6.87
CA PRO A 112 20.77 18.92 5.88
C PRO A 112 21.20 17.74 5.00
N THR A 113 20.91 16.49 5.39
CA THR A 113 21.36 15.28 4.67
C THR A 113 20.19 14.55 4.04
N THR A 114 19.52 13.70 4.81
CA THR A 114 18.33 12.95 4.39
C THR A 114 17.12 13.70 4.88
N ASP A 115 16.34 14.24 3.94
CA ASP A 115 15.13 15.01 4.21
C ASP A 115 13.85 14.28 3.81
N ARG A 116 13.97 13.20 3.04
CA ARG A 116 12.91 12.26 2.69
C ARG A 116 13.36 10.85 3.02
N ASP A 117 12.52 10.11 3.73
CA ASP A 117 12.92 8.81 4.27
C ASP A 117 12.67 7.65 3.33
N ASN A 118 11.93 7.86 2.25
CA ASN A 118 11.57 6.83 1.28
C ASN A 118 10.73 5.68 1.87
N GLN A 119 10.12 5.93 3.02
CA GLN A 119 9.24 5.02 3.74
C GLN A 119 8.27 5.85 4.61
N PRO A 120 7.10 5.33 4.98
CA PRO A 120 6.16 6.03 5.84
C PRO A 120 6.78 6.35 7.21
N GLN A 121 6.85 7.63 7.58
CA GLN A 121 7.44 8.09 8.84
C GLN A 121 6.54 9.04 9.63
N PRO A 122 6.87 9.32 10.90
CA PRO A 122 6.28 10.43 11.64
C PRO A 122 6.57 11.75 10.93
N GLY A 123 5.54 12.39 10.38
CA GLY A 123 5.63 13.64 9.63
C GLY A 123 5.14 13.53 8.19
N ASP A 124 5.12 12.31 7.63
CA ASP A 124 4.57 12.06 6.31
C ASP A 124 3.06 12.12 6.28
N ILE A 125 2.54 12.43 5.10
CA ILE A 125 1.10 12.44 4.87
C ILE A 125 0.70 11.06 4.36
N ILE A 126 0.05 10.28 5.22
CA ILE A 126 -0.44 8.95 4.87
C ILE A 126 -1.84 9.06 4.30
N ALA A 127 -2.11 8.37 3.19
CA ALA A 127 -3.44 8.36 2.61
C ALA A 127 -4.44 7.68 3.54
N ILE A 128 -5.67 8.19 3.55
CA ILE A 128 -6.75 7.68 4.39
C ILE A 128 -7.79 7.00 3.50
N ASN A 129 -8.34 5.88 3.95
CA ASN A 129 -9.49 5.24 3.32
C ASN A 129 -10.75 6.10 3.57
N GLY A 130 -11.37 6.60 2.51
CA GLY A 130 -12.55 7.46 2.59
C GLY A 130 -13.78 6.82 3.27
N LYS A 131 -13.88 5.48 3.31
CA LYS A 131 -15.03 4.77 3.89
C LYS A 131 -14.97 4.66 5.41
N ASN A 132 -13.79 4.37 5.97
CA ASN A 132 -13.63 4.02 7.38
C ASN A 132 -12.59 4.88 8.12
N ARG A 133 -12.00 5.87 7.45
CA ARG A 133 -10.99 6.79 7.98
C ARG A 133 -9.73 6.11 8.55
N ARG A 134 -9.44 4.89 8.11
CA ARG A 134 -8.19 4.19 8.46
C ARG A 134 -7.05 4.58 7.53
N CYS A 135 -5.85 4.63 8.05
CA CYS A 135 -4.65 4.96 7.28
C CYS A 135 -4.21 3.79 6.41
N LEU A 136 -3.85 4.09 5.17
CA LEU A 136 -3.39 3.12 4.19
C LEU A 136 -1.90 2.87 4.34
N SER A 137 -1.48 2.27 5.45
CA SER A 137 -0.08 1.92 5.67
C SER A 137 0.09 0.57 6.35
N GLY A 138 0.78 -0.35 5.66
CA GLY A 138 1.16 -1.66 6.16
C GLY A 138 2.56 -1.72 6.76
N TYR A 139 3.23 -0.58 6.96
CA TYR A 139 4.64 -0.50 7.37
C TYR A 139 4.85 -0.55 8.90
N SER A 140 4.35 0.45 9.63
CA SER A 140 4.51 0.50 11.08
C SER A 140 3.24 1.04 11.72
N ASN A 141 2.88 0.50 12.88
CA ASN A 141 1.77 1.02 13.67
C ASN A 141 2.22 2.08 14.68
N ASP A 142 3.53 2.19 14.96
CA ASP A 142 4.07 3.09 15.99
C ASP A 142 4.92 4.21 15.38
N ASN A 143 5.81 3.85 14.46
CA ASN A 143 6.70 4.78 13.78
C ASN A 143 6.05 5.31 12.49
N ILE A 144 4.96 6.06 12.66
CA ILE A 144 4.14 6.64 11.59
C ILE A 144 3.49 7.94 12.08
N ALA A 145 2.86 8.69 11.18
CA ALA A 145 2.00 9.84 11.50
C ALA A 145 1.06 9.55 12.68
N THR A 146 0.93 10.51 13.60
CA THR A 146 0.26 10.31 14.89
C THR A 146 -1.18 9.83 14.75
N GLU A 147 -1.91 10.36 13.78
CA GLU A 147 -3.28 10.00 13.40
C GLU A 147 -3.43 8.57 12.86
N CYS A 148 -2.32 7.95 12.45
CA CYS A 148 -2.27 6.60 11.90
C CYS A 148 -1.84 5.54 12.93
N ARG A 149 -1.40 5.95 14.12
CA ARG A 149 -1.00 5.01 15.17
C ARG A 149 -2.18 4.13 15.57
N ASN A 150 -1.99 2.82 15.49
CA ASN A 150 -3.04 1.82 15.73
C ASN A 150 -4.33 2.02 14.90
N ASN A 151 -4.27 2.77 13.79
CA ASN A 151 -5.40 3.09 12.92
C ASN A 151 -5.13 2.67 11.46
N SER A 152 -4.40 1.57 11.27
CA SER A 152 -4.10 1.05 9.94
C SER A 152 -5.28 0.29 9.32
N GLU A 153 -5.48 0.47 8.01
CA GLU A 153 -6.39 -0.32 7.20
C GLU A 153 -5.85 -1.75 7.09
N ILE A 154 -6.62 -2.74 7.53
CA ILE A 154 -6.17 -4.14 7.55
C ILE A 154 -5.93 -4.67 6.13
N LEU A 155 -6.71 -4.20 5.16
CA LEU A 155 -6.65 -4.68 3.77
C LEU A 155 -5.35 -4.32 3.04
N VAL A 156 -4.51 -3.42 3.58
CA VAL A 156 -3.19 -3.13 3.01
C VAL A 156 -2.13 -4.17 3.42
N ARG A 157 -2.44 -5.00 4.42
CA ARG A 157 -1.64 -6.14 4.88
C ARG A 157 -2.07 -7.40 4.13
N LEU A 158 -1.52 -7.61 2.93
CA LEU A 158 -2.05 -8.63 2.01
C LEU A 158 -1.76 -10.06 2.47
N TYR A 159 -0.64 -10.29 3.17
CA TYR A 159 -0.38 -11.58 3.81
C TYR A 159 -1.42 -11.88 4.89
N GLU A 160 -1.63 -10.98 5.84
CA GLU A 160 -2.54 -11.19 6.96
C GLU A 160 -4.02 -11.24 6.51
N SER A 161 -4.42 -10.38 5.58
CA SER A 161 -5.83 -10.30 5.12
C SER A 161 -6.22 -11.39 4.13
N PHE A 162 -5.30 -11.77 3.23
CA PHE A 162 -5.62 -12.63 2.09
C PHE A 162 -4.71 -13.85 1.96
N GLY A 163 -3.64 -13.95 2.74
CA GLY A 163 -2.63 -15.00 2.62
C GLY A 163 -1.76 -14.86 1.38
N VAL A 164 -1.49 -13.63 0.92
CA VAL A 164 -0.54 -13.41 -0.20
C VAL A 164 0.88 -13.69 0.28
N GLU A 165 1.48 -14.74 -0.27
CA GLU A 165 2.78 -15.28 0.14
C GLU A 165 3.96 -14.54 -0.50
N SER A 166 3.75 -13.93 -1.67
CA SER A 166 4.77 -13.07 -2.29
C SER A 166 4.17 -12.00 -3.20
N ILE A 167 4.84 -10.86 -3.23
CA ILE A 167 4.63 -9.74 -4.16
C ILE A 167 5.91 -9.59 -4.98
N ILE A 168 5.83 -9.72 -6.29
CA ILE A 168 7.00 -9.67 -7.18
C ILE A 168 6.80 -8.53 -8.18
N LEU A 169 7.84 -7.73 -8.36
CA LEU A 169 7.90 -6.70 -9.38
C LEU A 169 8.67 -7.22 -10.60
N GLU A 170 8.03 -7.19 -11.75
CA GLU A 170 8.66 -7.34 -13.06
C GLU A 170 8.59 -5.97 -13.76
N SER A 171 9.75 -5.31 -13.84
CA SER A 171 9.87 -3.95 -14.37
C SER A 171 11.28 -3.68 -14.89
N GLU A 172 11.48 -2.49 -15.44
CA GLU A 172 12.81 -1.93 -15.70
C GLU A 172 13.66 -1.89 -14.42
N PHE A 173 14.99 -2.03 -14.58
CA PHE A 173 15.96 -2.04 -13.47
C PHE A 173 15.88 -0.78 -12.58
N ALA A 174 15.53 0.38 -13.17
CA ALA A 174 15.42 1.64 -12.44
C ALA A 174 14.32 1.66 -11.36
N CYS A 175 13.35 0.75 -11.43
CA CYS A 175 12.25 0.61 -10.46
C CYS A 175 12.54 -0.46 -9.39
N GLN A 176 13.63 -1.23 -9.51
CA GLN A 176 13.93 -2.30 -8.58
C GLN A 176 14.56 -1.75 -7.28
N GLU A 177 14.02 -2.19 -6.16
CA GLU A 177 14.57 -1.93 -4.82
C GLU A 177 14.67 -3.26 -4.06
N ILE A 178 15.54 -3.31 -3.05
CA ILE A 178 15.74 -4.52 -2.26
C ILE A 178 14.61 -4.59 -1.23
N ASN A 179 13.87 -5.71 -1.21
CA ASN A 179 12.79 -5.97 -0.25
C ASN A 179 11.58 -5.03 -0.31
N THR A 180 11.56 -4.10 -1.25
CA THR A 180 10.48 -3.14 -1.46
C THR A 180 10.48 -2.69 -2.91
N PHE A 181 9.46 -1.97 -3.33
CA PHE A 181 9.48 -1.15 -4.52
C PHE A 181 8.37 -0.11 -4.47
N ARG A 182 8.57 0.99 -5.18
CA ARG A 182 7.68 2.15 -5.12
C ARG A 182 7.31 2.68 -6.49
N ILE A 183 6.05 3.05 -6.59
CA ILE A 183 5.48 3.68 -7.77
C ILE A 183 4.96 5.04 -7.34
N GLY A 184 5.60 6.09 -7.85
CA GLY A 184 5.12 7.45 -7.70
C GLY A 184 4.20 7.82 -8.86
N PHE A 185 3.22 8.67 -8.60
CA PHE A 185 2.40 9.29 -9.64
C PHE A 185 2.59 10.80 -9.58
N ASP A 186 2.88 11.39 -10.73
CA ASP A 186 2.93 12.85 -10.86
C ASP A 186 1.51 13.46 -10.89
N ARG A 187 1.43 14.79 -10.93
CA ARG A 187 0.15 15.54 -11.00
C ARG A 187 -0.71 15.21 -12.22
N PHE A 188 -0.16 14.54 -13.23
CA PHE A 188 -0.88 14.09 -14.43
C PHE A 188 -1.24 12.60 -14.36
N GLY A 189 -0.97 11.94 -13.23
CA GLY A 189 -1.20 10.52 -13.03
C GLY A 189 -0.24 9.64 -13.81
N LYS A 190 0.89 10.18 -14.29
CA LYS A 190 1.93 9.41 -14.98
C LYS A 190 2.78 8.67 -13.94
N PRO A 191 3.06 7.37 -14.14
CA PRO A 191 3.83 6.57 -13.20
C PRO A 191 5.36 6.78 -13.33
N PHE A 192 6.04 6.79 -12.18
CA PHE A 192 7.48 6.93 -12.04
C PHE A 192 8.05 5.84 -11.13
N CYS A 193 9.27 5.39 -11.42
CA CYS A 193 10.11 4.70 -10.47
C CYS A 193 10.51 5.70 -9.36
N ALA A 194 9.93 5.60 -8.16
CA ALA A 194 10.09 6.64 -7.14
C ALA A 194 11.55 6.81 -6.67
N ARG A 195 12.32 5.72 -6.58
CA ARG A 195 13.74 5.75 -6.17
C ARG A 195 14.62 6.63 -7.06
N ASN A 196 14.44 6.55 -8.38
CA ASN A 196 15.30 7.23 -9.36
C ASN A 196 14.58 8.39 -10.07
N ILE A 197 13.36 8.73 -9.63
CA ILE A 197 12.48 9.76 -10.22
C ILE A 197 12.50 9.67 -11.75
N ARG A 198 12.23 8.46 -12.25
CA ARG A 198 12.26 8.18 -13.69
C ARG A 198 10.89 7.76 -14.15
N ALA A 199 10.36 8.47 -15.14
CA ALA A 199 9.11 8.09 -15.79
C ALA A 199 9.22 6.67 -16.33
N LEU A 200 8.21 5.86 -16.07
CA LEU A 200 8.12 4.50 -16.59
C LEU A 200 8.13 4.52 -18.13
N GLN A 201 8.90 3.64 -18.78
CA GLN A 201 9.02 3.56 -20.25
C GLN A 201 8.32 2.32 -20.83
N ALA A 202 8.24 1.24 -20.06
CA ALA A 202 7.56 -0.01 -20.41
C ALA A 202 6.48 -0.37 -19.38
N PRO A 203 5.49 -1.20 -19.72
CA PRO A 203 4.52 -1.70 -18.74
C PRO A 203 5.21 -2.32 -17.51
N MET A 204 4.73 -1.94 -16.33
CA MET A 204 5.17 -2.53 -15.07
C MET A 204 4.19 -3.63 -14.66
N GLN A 205 4.72 -4.79 -14.25
CA GLN A 205 3.95 -5.92 -13.79
C GLN A 205 4.19 -6.18 -12.29
N ILE A 206 3.11 -6.26 -11.53
CA ILE A 206 3.11 -6.73 -10.15
C ILE A 206 2.44 -8.10 -10.11
N ALA A 207 3.17 -9.12 -9.69
CA ALA A 207 2.65 -10.47 -9.50
C ALA A 207 2.38 -10.75 -8.02
N LEU A 208 1.14 -11.11 -7.69
CA LEU A 208 0.73 -11.59 -6.37
C LEU A 208 0.61 -13.11 -6.41
N LYS A 209 1.22 -13.83 -5.46
CA LYS A 209 1.16 -15.30 -5.38
C LYS A 209 0.54 -15.81 -4.08
N LYS A 210 -0.19 -16.91 -4.17
CA LYS A 210 -0.72 -17.69 -3.05
C LYS A 210 -0.83 -19.16 -3.45
N GLY A 211 -0.01 -20.03 -2.86
CA GLY A 211 0.15 -21.43 -3.28
C GLY A 211 0.49 -21.52 -4.76
N ALA A 212 -0.26 -22.34 -5.50
CA ALA A 212 -0.06 -22.53 -6.95
C ALA A 212 -0.66 -21.40 -7.83
N TYR A 213 -1.32 -20.40 -7.23
CA TYR A 213 -2.03 -19.36 -7.98
C TYR A 213 -1.22 -18.06 -8.05
N THR A 214 -1.26 -17.42 -9.22
CA THR A 214 -0.66 -16.10 -9.47
C THR A 214 -1.69 -15.16 -10.09
N LYS A 215 -1.67 -13.88 -9.69
CA LYS A 215 -2.42 -12.79 -10.33
C LYS A 215 -1.47 -11.67 -10.71
N TYR A 216 -1.70 -11.09 -11.88
CA TYR A 216 -0.86 -10.03 -12.44
C TYR A 216 -1.62 -8.71 -12.47
N ILE A 217 -1.00 -7.64 -12.02
CA ILE A 217 -1.48 -6.27 -12.14
C ILE A 217 -0.50 -5.52 -13.03
N CYS A 218 -1.01 -4.97 -14.13
CA CYS A 218 -0.23 -4.21 -15.10
C CYS A 218 -0.46 -2.73 -14.90
N ILE A 219 0.58 -1.91 -15.07
CA ILE A 219 0.51 -0.44 -15.06
C ILE A 219 1.19 0.09 -16.32
N LEU A 220 0.48 0.90 -17.09
CA LEU A 220 0.97 1.44 -18.36
C LEU A 220 1.83 2.72 -18.16
N PRO A 221 2.95 2.87 -18.89
CA PRO A 221 3.96 3.90 -18.66
C PRO A 221 3.51 5.36 -18.85
N TYR A 222 2.56 5.60 -19.76
CA TYR A 222 2.16 6.97 -20.11
C TYR A 222 0.90 7.45 -19.39
N SER A 223 -0.10 6.57 -19.27
CA SER A 223 -1.40 6.92 -18.69
C SER A 223 -1.53 6.57 -17.22
N GLY A 224 -0.63 5.75 -16.67
CA GLY A 224 -0.79 5.15 -15.35
C GLY A 224 -1.98 4.19 -15.24
N TYR A 225 -2.64 3.87 -16.36
CA TYR A 225 -3.78 2.96 -16.36
C TYR A 225 -3.34 1.60 -15.84
N ALA A 226 -4.00 1.17 -14.76
CA ALA A 226 -3.75 -0.10 -14.11
C ALA A 226 -4.89 -1.09 -14.34
N TYR A 227 -4.60 -2.37 -14.55
CA TYR A 227 -5.59 -3.44 -14.72
C TYR A 227 -5.05 -4.81 -14.28
N ILE A 228 -5.95 -5.75 -14.00
CA ILE A 228 -5.58 -7.15 -13.74
C ILE A 228 -5.50 -7.90 -15.07
N ALA A 229 -4.36 -8.56 -15.31
CA ALA A 229 -4.13 -9.36 -16.51
C ALA A 229 -4.23 -10.88 -16.23
N PRO A 230 -4.68 -11.68 -17.21
CA PRO A 230 -4.80 -13.13 -17.04
C PRO A 230 -3.49 -13.89 -17.18
N ARG A 231 -2.51 -13.38 -17.96
CA ARG A 231 -1.27 -14.07 -18.32
C ARG A 231 -0.04 -13.13 -18.41
N GLY A 232 -0.02 -12.08 -17.59
CA GLY A 232 1.05 -11.07 -17.56
C GLY A 232 0.78 -9.84 -18.43
N CYS A 233 1.73 -8.91 -18.36
CA CYS A 233 1.87 -7.70 -19.16
C CYS A 233 2.94 -7.93 -20.23
#